data_AF-A0A9N9BPC5-F1
#
_entry.id   AF-A0A9N9BPC5-F1
#
_cell.length_a   1.000
_cell.length_b   1.000
_cell.length_c   1.000
_cell.angle_alpha   90.00
_cell.angle_beta   90.00
_cell.angle_gamma   90.00
#
_symmetry.space_group_name_H-M   'P 1'
#
loop_
_entity.id
_entity.type
_entity.pdbx_description
1 polymer ?
#
loop_
_entity_poly.entity_id
_entity_poly.type
_entity_poly.pdbx_seq_one_letter_code
_entity_poly.pdbx_strand_id
1 'polypeptide(L)'
;MEEKTAEISLADLPQYEKAPNKIIPSQQLFSVEYPGYVKNMDKILQTLGGRKGLKKAVNEDLMELRFRPGDPFCHPINGDVIPTSNLLLKVSWKRKKIKKRVSKRLVEEEDNNQSDDRNIKDLDFQVIGIISKTCRFRGKLKIYLL
;
A
#
# COMPACT_ATOMS: atom_id res chain seq x y z
N MET A 1 -29.97 13.59 -42.23
CA MET A 1 -29.15 12.65 -41.43
C MET A 1 -29.31 13.09 -40.00
N GLU A 2 -30.20 12.43 -39.29
CA GLU A 2 -30.71 12.86 -37.99
C GLU A 2 -29.83 12.28 -36.89
N GLU A 3 -29.23 13.16 -36.12
CA GLU A 3 -28.38 12.84 -34.98
C GLU A 3 -29.23 12.13 -33.92
N LYS A 4 -28.94 10.84 -33.65
CA LYS A 4 -29.48 10.14 -32.49
C LYS A 4 -28.57 10.42 -31.29
N THR A 5 -28.88 11.48 -30.55
CA THR A 5 -28.44 11.65 -29.17
C THR A 5 -29.13 10.58 -28.31
N ALA A 6 -28.35 9.60 -27.84
CA ALA A 6 -28.83 8.63 -26.86
C ALA A 6 -28.99 9.36 -25.52
N GLU A 7 -30.23 9.73 -25.19
CA GLU A 7 -30.59 10.18 -23.85
C GLU A 7 -30.46 8.99 -22.89
N ILE A 8 -29.39 8.98 -22.10
CA ILE A 8 -29.20 8.01 -21.03
C ILE A 8 -30.17 8.40 -19.91
N SER A 9 -31.20 7.57 -19.71
CA SER A 9 -32.17 7.73 -18.64
C SER A 9 -31.45 7.63 -17.28
N LEU A 10 -31.60 8.65 -16.43
CA LEU A 10 -31.05 8.66 -15.06
C LEU A 10 -31.66 7.55 -14.17
N ALA A 11 -32.71 6.87 -14.64
CA ALA A 11 -33.44 5.85 -13.90
C ALA A 11 -32.73 4.48 -13.87
N ASP A 12 -31.78 4.24 -14.78
CA ASP A 12 -31.06 2.96 -14.90
C ASP A 12 -29.70 2.94 -14.16
N LEU A 13 -29.40 3.99 -13.39
CA LEU A 13 -28.21 4.04 -12.55
C LEU A 13 -28.38 3.15 -11.32
N PRO A 14 -27.38 2.34 -10.95
CA PRO A 14 -27.43 1.57 -9.71
C PRO A 14 -27.63 2.51 -8.51
N GLN A 15 -28.63 2.23 -7.68
CA GLN A 15 -28.87 2.99 -6.45
C GLN A 15 -27.69 2.78 -5.49
N TYR A 16 -26.91 3.83 -5.26
CA TYR A 16 -25.79 3.82 -4.31
C TYR A 16 -26.20 4.46 -2.99
N GLU A 17 -25.90 3.81 -1.87
CA GLU A 17 -26.00 4.44 -0.56
C GLU A 17 -24.81 5.39 -0.35
N LYS A 18 -25.08 6.61 0.13
CA LYS A 18 -24.02 7.60 0.40
C LYS A 18 -23.09 7.09 1.50
N ALA A 19 -21.80 7.03 1.20
CA ALA A 19 -20.78 6.62 2.16
C ALA A 19 -20.69 7.58 3.36
N PRO A 20 -20.30 7.08 4.56
CA PRO A 20 -20.15 7.92 5.74
C PRO A 20 -18.98 8.91 5.57
N ASN A 21 -19.19 10.15 6.00
CA ASN A 21 -18.12 11.16 6.03
C ASN A 21 -17.13 10.83 7.15
N LYS A 22 -15.82 10.90 6.85
CA LYS A 22 -14.74 10.77 7.84
C LYS A 22 -13.82 12.00 7.76
N ILE A 23 -13.34 12.44 8.92
CA ILE A 23 -12.40 13.55 9.03
C ILE A 23 -11.01 13.05 8.63
N ILE A 24 -10.30 13.85 7.83
CA ILE A 24 -8.90 13.59 7.50
C ILE A 24 -8.05 14.24 8.60
N PRO A 25 -7.26 13.46 9.37
CA PRO A 25 -6.36 14.02 10.36
C PRO A 25 -5.25 14.83 9.69
N SER A 26 -4.80 15.90 10.34
CA SER A 26 -3.71 16.76 9.87
C SER A 26 -2.31 16.14 10.01
N GLN A 27 -2.23 14.91 10.53
CA GLN A 27 -0.99 14.17 10.72
C GLN A 27 -0.25 13.96 9.39
N GLN A 28 0.96 14.50 9.29
CA GLN A 28 1.85 14.34 8.15
C GLN A 28 2.75 13.13 8.35
N LEU A 29 2.88 12.32 7.31
CA LEU A 29 3.65 11.08 7.29
C LEU A 29 4.69 11.11 6.17
N PHE A 30 5.81 10.43 6.43
CA PHE A 30 6.87 10.22 5.46
C PHE A 30 6.86 8.75 5.03
N SER A 31 6.74 8.50 3.73
CA SER A 31 6.76 7.14 3.17
C SER A 31 8.11 6.82 2.54
N VAL A 32 8.57 5.58 2.70
CA VAL A 32 9.81 5.09 2.06
C VAL A 32 9.46 3.84 1.26
N GLU A 33 9.60 3.92 -0.06
CA GLU A 33 9.41 2.80 -0.97
C GLU A 33 10.72 2.01 -1.10
N TYR A 34 10.91 1.03 -0.23
CA TYR A 34 12.13 0.22 -0.22
C TYR A 34 12.16 -0.79 -1.39
N PRO A 35 13.24 -0.86 -2.20
CA PRO A 35 13.31 -1.63 -3.45
C PRO A 35 13.52 -3.14 -3.24
N GLY A 36 13.32 -3.66 -2.03
CA GLY A 36 13.57 -5.06 -1.68
C GLY A 36 12.54 -5.59 -0.68
N TYR A 37 12.65 -6.87 -0.35
CA TYR A 37 11.72 -7.48 0.58
C TYR A 37 12.07 -7.18 2.04
N VAL A 38 11.09 -6.66 2.77
CA VAL A 38 11.23 -6.24 4.16
C VAL A 38 11.01 -7.44 5.10
N LYS A 39 12.09 -8.09 5.55
CA LYS A 39 12.02 -9.18 6.56
C LYS A 39 12.25 -8.72 7.99
N ASN A 40 13.19 -7.81 8.19
CA ASN A 40 13.63 -7.36 9.50
C ASN A 40 13.82 -5.84 9.48
N MET A 41 13.06 -5.15 10.33
CA MET A 41 13.04 -3.68 10.39
C MET A 41 14.39 -3.10 10.82
N ASP A 42 15.11 -3.74 11.73
CA ASP A 42 16.40 -3.24 12.23
C ASP A 42 17.47 -3.27 11.13
N LYS A 43 17.52 -4.36 10.37
CA LYS A 43 18.44 -4.46 9.22
C LYS A 43 18.15 -3.40 8.16
N ILE A 44 16.87 -3.11 7.92
CA ILE A 44 16.46 -2.10 6.94
C ILE A 44 16.76 -0.70 7.44
N LEU A 45 16.56 -0.44 8.73
CA LEU A 45 16.99 0.81 9.33
C LEU A 45 18.49 0.98 9.16
N GLN A 46 19.31 -0.07 9.33
CA GLN A 46 20.75 0.01 9.07
C GLN A 46 21.09 0.29 7.60
N THR A 47 20.42 -0.35 6.64
CA THR A 47 20.67 -0.10 5.21
C THR A 47 20.30 1.33 4.79
N LEU A 48 19.35 1.95 5.49
CA LEU A 48 18.91 3.33 5.29
C LEU A 48 19.74 4.37 6.07
N GLY A 49 20.91 4.01 6.61
CA GLY A 49 21.77 4.92 7.38
C GLY A 49 21.30 5.13 8.83
N GLY A 50 20.47 4.24 9.34
CA GLY A 50 19.92 4.27 10.70
C GLY A 50 18.92 5.40 10.92
N ARG A 51 18.72 5.73 12.20
CA ARG A 51 17.85 6.85 12.60
C ARG A 51 18.34 8.21 12.09
N LYS A 52 19.67 8.35 11.89
CA LYS A 52 20.27 9.57 11.36
C LYS A 52 19.91 9.78 9.89
N GLY A 53 20.01 8.72 9.08
CA GLY A 53 19.59 8.76 7.67
C GLY A 53 18.12 9.13 7.51
N LEU A 54 17.22 8.57 8.34
CA LEU A 54 15.80 8.91 8.29
C LEU A 54 15.52 10.38 8.66
N LYS A 55 16.18 10.90 9.70
CA LYS A 55 16.05 12.33 10.07
C LYS A 55 16.54 13.24 8.94
N LYS A 56 17.64 12.87 8.30
CA LYS A 56 18.19 13.59 7.15
C LYS A 56 17.20 13.62 5.99
N ALA A 57 16.56 12.49 5.69
CA ALA A 57 15.57 12.43 4.62
C ALA A 57 14.31 13.25 4.89
N VAL A 58 13.89 13.39 6.15
CA VAL A 58 12.74 14.22 6.51
C VAL A 58 13.06 15.71 6.42
N ASN A 59 14.26 16.12 6.86
CA ASN A 59 14.65 17.53 6.97
C ASN A 59 15.32 18.10 5.72
N GLU A 60 16.18 17.30 5.07
CA GLU A 60 17.06 17.72 3.96
C GLU A 60 16.67 17.06 2.63
N ASP A 61 15.59 16.25 2.60
CA ASP A 61 15.11 15.55 1.40
C ASP A 61 16.18 14.66 0.73
N LEU A 62 17.18 14.24 1.50
CA LEU A 62 18.28 13.38 1.06
C LEU A 62 18.27 12.06 1.82
N MET A 63 18.08 10.97 1.08
CA MET A 63 18.11 9.60 1.61
C MET A 63 19.16 8.78 0.84
N GLU A 64 19.97 8.01 1.55
CA GLU A 64 20.89 7.04 0.97
C GLU A 64 20.52 5.63 1.42
N LEU A 65 20.63 4.68 0.49
CA LEU A 65 20.44 3.26 0.72
C LEU A 65 21.73 2.50 0.43
N ARG A 66 22.19 1.69 1.39
CA ARG A 66 23.33 0.80 1.28
C ARG A 66 22.92 -0.61 1.66
N PHE A 67 22.89 -1.54 0.70
CA PHE A 67 22.49 -2.93 0.97
C PHE A 67 23.45 -3.68 1.90
N ARG A 68 24.73 -3.31 1.87
CA ARG A 68 25.78 -3.88 2.72
C ARG A 68 26.43 -2.76 3.53
N PRO A 69 25.82 -2.33 4.65
CA PRO A 69 26.34 -1.22 5.45
C PRO A 69 27.72 -1.50 6.07
N GLY A 70 28.12 -2.77 6.20
CA GLY A 70 29.45 -3.16 6.70
C GLY A 70 30.54 -3.29 5.62
N ASP A 71 30.21 -3.14 4.34
CA ASP A 71 31.15 -3.25 3.22
C ASP A 71 31.52 -1.84 2.72
N PRO A 72 32.79 -1.39 2.90
CA PRO A 72 33.23 -0.06 2.45
C PRO A 72 33.09 0.16 0.94
N PHE A 73 33.09 -0.90 0.14
CA PHE A 73 32.98 -0.84 -1.32
C PHE A 73 31.53 -0.89 -1.82
N CYS A 74 30.56 -0.99 -0.90
CA CYS A 74 29.15 -0.94 -1.24
C CYS A 74 28.77 0.47 -1.70
N HIS A 75 28.39 0.58 -2.97
CA HIS A 75 27.99 1.85 -3.57
C HIS A 75 26.63 2.28 -3.00
N PRO A 76 26.51 3.52 -2.49
CA PRO A 76 25.22 4.05 -2.04
C PRO A 76 24.29 4.28 -3.22
N ILE A 77 23.00 4.06 -2.98
CA ILE A 77 21.92 4.41 -3.89
C ILE A 77 21.18 5.60 -3.29
N ASN A 78 21.14 6.69 -4.04
CA ASN A 78 20.40 7.87 -3.62
C ASN A 78 18.90 7.63 -3.84
N GLY A 79 18.10 7.97 -2.84
CA GLY A 79 16.65 7.98 -2.92
C GLY A 79 16.15 9.37 -3.28
N ASP A 80 15.19 9.42 -4.20
CA ASP A 80 14.50 10.65 -4.60
C ASP A 80 13.35 10.91 -3.64
N VAL A 81 13.39 12.02 -2.91
CA VAL A 81 12.28 12.44 -2.04
C VAL A 81 11.34 13.34 -2.85
N ILE A 82 10.10 12.89 -2.99
CA ILE A 82 9.08 13.55 -3.81
C ILE A 82 7.95 14.00 -2.88
N PRO A 83 7.51 15.28 -2.93
CA PRO A 83 6.32 15.71 -2.22
C PRO A 83 5.08 15.03 -2.80
N THR A 84 4.23 14.49 -1.92
CA THR A 84 3.02 13.75 -2.27
C THR A 84 1.86 14.18 -1.38
N SER A 85 0.63 13.89 -1.80
CA SER A 85 -0.58 14.13 -1.02
C SER A 85 -1.41 12.85 -0.89
N ASN A 86 -0.74 11.73 -0.64
CA ASN A 86 -1.41 10.42 -0.55
C ASN A 86 -2.03 10.24 0.84
N LEU A 87 -3.07 9.41 0.96
CA LEU A 87 -3.68 9.09 2.26
C LEU A 87 -3.25 7.70 2.74
N LEU A 88 -2.86 7.60 4.02
CA LEU A 88 -2.68 6.30 4.66
C LEU A 88 -4.00 5.86 5.30
N LEU A 89 -4.59 4.79 4.75
CA LEU A 89 -5.83 4.20 5.23
C LEU A 89 -5.56 2.88 5.96
N LYS A 90 -6.06 2.76 7.18
CA LYS A 90 -6.17 1.47 7.87
C LYS A 90 -7.52 0.87 7.56
N VAL A 91 -7.51 -0.25 6.86
CA VAL A 91 -8.71 -1.02 6.56
C VAL A 91 -8.72 -2.26 7.44
N SER A 92 -9.76 -2.43 8.24
CA SER A 92 -9.94 -3.60 9.09
C SER A 92 -11.27 -4.27 8.81
N TRP A 93 -11.24 -5.58 8.63
CA TRP A 93 -12.46 -6.39 8.47
C TRP A 93 -12.43 -7.57 9.43
N LYS A 94 -13.62 -7.99 9.87
CA LYS A 94 -13.77 -9.23 10.62
C LYS A 94 -13.67 -10.41 9.67
N ARG A 95 -12.65 -11.25 9.82
CA ARG A 95 -12.59 -12.53 9.10
C ARG A 95 -13.66 -13.46 9.68
N LYS A 96 -14.69 -13.80 8.89
CA LYS A 96 -15.58 -14.91 9.25
C LYS A 96 -14.74 -16.18 9.26
N LYS A 97 -14.70 -16.88 10.41
CA LYS A 97 -14.09 -18.21 10.47
C LYS A 97 -14.90 -19.12 9.56
N ILE A 98 -14.35 -19.48 8.40
CA ILE A 98 -14.87 -20.61 7.63
C ILE A 98 -14.76 -21.81 8.57
N LYS A 99 -15.89 -22.27 9.12
CA LYS A 99 -15.94 -23.55 9.81
C LYS A 99 -15.62 -24.57 8.73
N LYS A 100 -14.36 -25.02 8.63
CA LYS A 100 -14.02 -26.23 7.89
C LYS A 100 -14.86 -27.33 8.50
N ARG A 101 -15.98 -27.67 7.86
CA ARG A 101 -16.71 -28.90 8.17
C ARG A 101 -15.75 -30.01 7.82
N VAL A 102 -15.05 -30.53 8.82
CA VAL A 102 -14.27 -31.76 8.68
C VAL A 102 -15.30 -32.88 8.56
N SER A 103 -15.79 -33.10 7.34
CA SER A 103 -16.47 -34.33 6.96
C SER A 103 -15.80 -34.86 5.70
N LYS A 104 -14.74 -35.62 5.98
CA LYS A 104 -14.16 -36.73 5.22
C LYS A 104 -15.04 -37.27 4.07
N ARG A 105 -14.51 -37.18 2.83
CA ARG A 105 -14.81 -37.96 1.59
C ARG A 105 -16.23 -37.71 1.02
N LEU A 106 -16.49 -37.47 -0.26
CA LEU A 106 -15.85 -37.81 -1.54
C LEU A 106 -15.97 -36.64 -2.54
N VAL A 107 -15.19 -36.74 -3.61
CA VAL A 107 -15.17 -35.92 -4.83
C VAL A 107 -16.57 -35.62 -5.35
N GLU A 108 -16.85 -34.35 -5.65
CA GLU A 108 -17.56 -33.90 -6.85
C GLU A 108 -17.27 -32.41 -7.05
N GLU A 109 -16.82 -32.08 -8.25
CA GLU A 109 -16.54 -30.74 -8.72
C GLU A 109 -17.88 -30.03 -8.92
N GLU A 110 -18.18 -29.06 -8.06
CA GLU A 110 -19.12 -28.01 -8.41
C GLU A 110 -18.42 -26.66 -8.26
N ASP A 111 -18.30 -25.98 -9.40
CA ASP A 111 -18.00 -24.57 -9.58
C ASP A 111 -18.92 -23.72 -8.69
N ASN A 112 -18.57 -23.64 -7.42
CA ASN A 112 -19.09 -22.62 -6.55
C ASN A 112 -18.36 -21.33 -6.92
N ASN A 113 -18.92 -20.62 -7.91
CA ASN A 113 -18.88 -19.17 -8.01
C ASN A 113 -19.49 -18.59 -6.73
N GLN A 114 -18.81 -18.79 -5.61
CA GLN A 114 -19.06 -18.12 -4.36
C GLN A 114 -18.45 -16.76 -4.56
N SER A 115 -19.21 -15.87 -5.21
CA SER A 115 -18.97 -14.44 -5.12
C SER A 115 -18.70 -14.15 -3.65
N ASP A 116 -17.46 -13.76 -3.36
CA ASP A 116 -17.04 -13.27 -2.06
C ASP A 116 -17.83 -11.98 -1.79
N ASP A 117 -19.12 -12.12 -1.49
CA ASP A 117 -20.01 -11.11 -0.94
C ASP A 117 -19.54 -10.87 0.50
N ARG A 118 -18.32 -10.34 0.60
CA ARG A 118 -17.80 -9.66 1.77
C ARG A 118 -18.76 -8.53 2.02
N ASN A 119 -19.72 -8.78 2.90
CA ASN A 119 -20.72 -7.82 3.30
C ASN A 119 -19.99 -6.54 3.71
N ILE A 120 -20.12 -5.48 2.91
CA ILE A 120 -19.38 -4.21 3.05
C ILE A 120 -19.59 -3.62 4.46
N LYS A 121 -20.69 -4.00 5.14
CA LYS A 121 -21.03 -3.64 6.52
C LYS A 121 -20.00 -4.08 7.57
N ASP A 122 -19.18 -5.10 7.30
CA ASP A 122 -18.15 -5.59 8.24
C ASP A 122 -16.78 -4.88 8.07
N LEU A 123 -16.69 -3.89 7.17
CA LEU A 123 -15.47 -3.20 6.80
C LEU A 123 -15.36 -1.85 7.53
N ASP A 124 -14.39 -1.75 8.44
CA ASP A 124 -14.03 -0.49 9.08
C ASP A 124 -12.81 0.13 8.40
N PHE A 125 -12.83 1.45 8.29
CA PHE A 125 -11.84 2.26 7.60
C PHE A 125 -11.41 3.43 8.47
N GLN A 126 -10.13 3.58 8.74
CA GLN A 126 -9.60 4.71 9.52
C GLN A 126 -8.55 5.44 8.68
N VAL A 127 -8.73 6.75 8.51
CA VAL A 127 -7.69 7.60 7.92
C VAL A 127 -6.63 7.85 9.00
N ILE A 128 -5.39 7.41 8.76
CA ILE A 128 -4.27 7.58 9.70
C ILE A 128 -3.63 8.96 9.51
N GLY A 129 -3.45 9.40 8.25
CA GLY A 129 -2.73 10.64 7.96
C GLY A 129 -2.49 10.87 6.47
N ILE A 130 -1.90 12.02 6.17
CA ILE A 130 -1.48 12.42 4.83
C ILE A 130 0.01 12.12 4.68
N ILE A 131 0.39 11.38 3.65
CA ILE A 131 1.78 11.14 3.28
C ILE A 131 2.25 12.33 2.46
N SER A 132 2.91 13.26 3.14
CA SER A 132 3.37 14.54 2.59
C SER A 132 4.58 14.40 1.68
N LYS A 133 5.41 13.38 1.93
CA LYS A 133 6.64 13.10 1.20
C LYS A 133 6.82 11.59 1.07
N THR A 134 7.27 11.17 -0.10
CA THR A 134 7.60 9.78 -0.41
C THR A 134 9.01 9.70 -0.95
N CYS A 135 9.87 8.91 -0.31
CA CYS A 135 11.20 8.56 -0.81
C CYS A 135 11.13 7.32 -1.69
N ARG A 136 11.65 7.42 -2.92
CA ARG A 136 11.69 6.32 -3.90
C ARG A 136 13.11 6.08 -4.36
N PHE A 137 13.52 4.82 -4.46
CA PHE A 137 14.81 4.44 -5.01
C PHE A 137 14.64 4.04 -6.48
N ARG A 138 14.74 5.01 -7.40
CA ARG A 138 14.58 4.81 -8.85
C ARG A 138 15.88 4.43 -9.57
N GLY A 139 17.01 4.49 -8.87
CA GLY A 139 18.32 4.10 -9.42
C GLY A 139 18.35 2.62 -9.81
N LYS A 140 18.92 2.31 -10.98
CA LYS A 140 19.15 0.91 -11.41
C LYS A 140 20.01 0.20 -10.37
N LEU A 141 19.43 -0.86 -9.81
CA LEU A 141 20.09 -1.74 -8.87
C LEU A 141 21.23 -2.48 -9.58
N LYS A 142 22.49 -2.12 -9.31
CA LYS A 142 23.63 -2.97 -9.68
C LYS A 142 23.71 -4.13 -8.69
N ILE A 143 22.84 -5.13 -8.85
CA ILE A 143 23.02 -6.42 -8.18
C ILE A 143 24.13 -7.14 -8.95
N TYR A 144 25.34 -7.17 -8.40
CA TYR A 144 26.30 -8.19 -8.75
C TYR A 144 25.96 -9.42 -7.92
N LEU A 145 25.27 -10.39 -8.52
CA LEU A 145 25.26 -11.77 -8.02
C LEU A 145 26.64 -12.35 -8.35
N LEU A 146 27.41 -12.68 -7.31
CA LEU A 146 28.56 -13.57 -7.41
C LEU A 146 28.08 -15.00 -7.21
#